data_AF-A0A948G322-F1
#
_entry.id   AF-A0A948G322-F1
#
_cell.length_a   1.000
_cell.length_b   1.000
_cell.length_c   1.000
_cell.angle_alpha   90.00
_cell.angle_beta   90.00
_cell.angle_gamma   90.00
#
_symmetry.space_group_name_H-M   'P 1'
#
loop_
_entity.id
_entity.type
_entity.pdbx_description
1 polymer ?
#
loop_
_entity_poly.entity_id
_entity_poly.type
_entity_poly.pdbx_seq_one_letter_code
_entity_poly.pdbx_strand_id
1 'polypeptide(L)'
;MPTTTTTPEANYSECAKLTRVKPLAQIIHEFVEWLAVKKGFHLGYWSLGEEYLWPANPDTKKLITEFFEIDMQKVEFEKRGMLSQLSAALNAPANTPHDDEFKSIGECDVR
;
A
#
# COMPACT_ATOMS: atom_id res chain seq x y z
N MET A 1 16.96 -1.69 31.91
CA MET A 1 16.86 -1.07 30.57
C MET A 1 15.78 -1.80 29.80
N PRO A 2 14.59 -1.23 29.55
CA PRO A 2 13.61 -1.90 28.72
C PRO A 2 14.08 -1.88 27.27
N THR A 3 14.17 -3.07 26.67
CA THR A 3 14.42 -3.28 25.25
C THR A 3 13.24 -2.71 24.46
N THR A 4 13.46 -1.63 23.72
CA THR A 4 12.55 -1.16 22.68
C THR A 4 12.60 -2.15 21.52
N THR A 5 11.77 -3.19 21.60
CA THR A 5 11.40 -4.01 20.45
C THR A 5 10.57 -3.13 19.53
N THR A 6 11.23 -2.54 18.52
CA THR A 6 10.58 -1.79 17.44
C THR A 6 9.77 -2.76 16.60
N THR A 7 8.49 -2.91 16.92
CA THR A 7 7.51 -3.66 16.14
C THR A 7 7.40 -3.04 14.74
N PRO A 8 7.52 -3.81 13.64
CA PRO A 8 7.46 -3.30 12.26
C PRO A 8 6.13 -2.61 11.89
N GLU A 9 5.08 -2.73 12.72
CA GLU A 9 3.82 -2.02 12.56
C GLU A 9 3.93 -0.49 12.72
N ALA A 10 4.89 0.00 13.49
CA ALA A 10 5.02 1.45 13.75
C ALA A 10 5.49 2.24 12.51
N ASN A 11 6.18 1.59 11.57
CA ASN A 11 6.74 2.25 10.38
C ASN A 11 5.75 2.42 9.23
N TYR A 12 4.55 1.83 9.31
CA TYR A 12 3.57 1.79 8.21
C TYR A 12 2.16 2.18 8.66
N SER A 13 2.10 3.20 9.53
CA SER A 13 0.88 3.68 10.20
C SER A 13 -0.22 4.13 9.23
N GLU A 14 0.13 4.77 8.11
CA GLU A 14 -0.88 5.27 7.16
C GLU A 14 -1.38 4.17 6.24
N CYS A 15 -0.53 3.22 5.85
CA CYS A 15 -0.96 2.02 5.13
C CYS A 15 -1.92 1.17 5.97
N ALA A 16 -1.69 1.08 7.29
CA ALA A 16 -2.60 0.40 8.21
C ALA A 16 -3.96 1.13 8.31
N LYS A 17 -3.95 2.46 8.43
CA LYS A 17 -5.18 3.29 8.41
C LYS A 17 -5.96 3.09 7.11
N LEU A 18 -5.28 3.19 5.97
CA LEU A 18 -5.89 3.00 4.65
C LEU A 18 -6.53 1.61 4.51
N THR A 19 -5.84 0.57 4.97
CA THR A 19 -6.35 -0.80 4.95
C THR A 19 -7.62 -0.93 5.79
N ARG A 20 -7.65 -0.31 6.97
CA ARG A 20 -8.82 -0.32 7.85
C ARG A 20 -10.03 0.40 7.26
N VAL A 21 -9.83 1.53 6.58
CA VAL A 21 -10.93 2.35 6.06
C VAL A 21 -11.40 1.93 4.67
N LYS A 22 -10.60 1.15 3.94
CA LYS A 22 -10.92 0.71 2.57
C LYS A 22 -12.34 0.15 2.41
N PRO A 23 -12.85 -0.77 3.26
CA PRO A 23 -14.22 -1.26 3.12
C PRO A 23 -15.26 -0.16 3.32
N LEU A 24 -15.02 0.80 4.23
CA LEU A 24 -15.93 1.92 4.48
C LEU A 24 -15.94 2.91 3.32
N ALA A 25 -14.76 3.24 2.79
CA ALA A 25 -14.61 4.09 1.61
C ALA A 25 -15.35 3.52 0.40
N GLN A 26 -15.28 2.21 0.21
CA GLN A 26 -16.00 1.53 -0.87
C GLN A 26 -17.52 1.64 -0.70
N ILE A 27 -18.04 1.37 0.50
CA ILE A 27 -19.48 1.51 0.79
C ILE A 27 -19.97 2.95 0.52
N ILE A 28 -19.19 3.95 0.94
CA ILE A 28 -19.52 5.37 0.70
C ILE A 28 -19.56 5.68 -0.80
N HIS A 29 -18.60 5.16 -1.57
CA HIS A 29 -18.56 5.36 -3.01
C HIS A 29 -19.79 4.73 -3.70
N GLU A 30 -20.07 3.47 -3.38
CA GLU A 30 -21.24 2.73 -3.90
C GLU A 30 -22.55 3.44 -3.53
N PHE A 31 -22.65 4.00 -2.32
CA PHE A 31 -23.81 4.77 -1.89
C PHE A 31 -24.00 6.06 -2.69
N VAL A 32 -22.92 6.82 -2.91
CA VAL A 32 -22.98 8.07 -3.71
C VAL A 32 -23.33 7.77 -5.17
N GLU A 33 -22.77 6.70 -5.74
CA GLU A 33 -23.12 6.25 -7.09
C GLU A 33 -24.59 5.82 -7.17
N TRP A 34 -25.06 5.04 -6.20
CA TRP A 34 -26.46 4.62 -6.12
C TRP A 34 -27.42 5.82 -6.01
N LEU A 35 -27.09 6.83 -5.19
CA LEU A 35 -27.87 8.07 -5.08
C LEU A 35 -27.99 8.79 -6.42
N ALA A 36 -26.87 8.95 -7.13
CA ALA A 36 -26.85 9.62 -8.42
C ALA A 36 -27.63 8.82 -9.48
N VAL A 37 -27.31 7.54 -9.66
CA VAL A 37 -27.83 6.72 -10.77
C VAL A 37 -29.27 6.28 -10.53
N LYS A 38 -29.63 5.89 -9.30
CA LYS A 38 -30.95 5.30 -9.00
C LYS A 38 -31.96 6.28 -8.44
N LYS A 39 -31.51 7.34 -7.75
CA LYS A 39 -32.40 8.32 -7.12
C LYS A 39 -32.39 9.67 -7.83
N GLY A 40 -31.48 9.90 -8.78
CA GLY A 40 -31.32 11.19 -9.45
C GLY A 40 -30.89 12.30 -8.48
N PHE A 41 -30.38 11.93 -7.29
CA PHE A 41 -29.89 12.88 -6.32
C PHE A 41 -28.40 13.05 -6.55
N HIS A 42 -28.01 14.26 -6.91
CA HIS A 42 -26.62 14.56 -7.16
C HIS A 42 -26.10 15.54 -6.11
N LEU A 43 -24.90 15.27 -5.62
CA LEU A 43 -24.14 16.20 -4.77
C LEU A 43 -23.59 17.40 -5.56
N GLY A 44 -24.08 17.65 -6.78
CA GLY A 44 -23.64 18.69 -7.71
C GLY A 44 -24.71 19.75 -7.95
N TYR A 45 -24.32 20.86 -8.55
CA TYR A 45 -25.24 21.94 -8.90
C TYR A 45 -25.43 22.04 -10.41
N TRP A 46 -26.64 22.42 -10.82
CA TRP A 46 -26.92 22.83 -12.18
C TRP A 46 -26.46 24.28 -12.36
N SER A 47 -25.64 24.54 -13.38
CA SER A 47 -25.36 25.92 -13.79
C SER A 47 -26.46 26.38 -14.76
N LEU A 48 -27.01 27.57 -14.54
CA LEU A 48 -28.06 28.14 -15.38
C LEU A 48 -27.54 28.31 -16.82
N GLY A 49 -28.16 27.60 -17.77
CA GLY A 49 -27.83 27.66 -19.20
C GLY A 49 -27.07 26.45 -19.73
N GLU A 50 -26.72 25.48 -18.89
CA GLU A 50 -26.08 24.24 -19.33
C GLU A 50 -27.00 23.03 -19.18
N GLU A 51 -26.93 22.12 -20.16
CA GLU A 51 -27.73 20.89 -20.24
C GLU A 51 -27.15 19.76 -19.34
N TYR A 52 -25.99 20.01 -18.73
CA TYR A 52 -25.25 19.03 -17.94
C TYR A 52 -25.14 19.47 -16.48
N LEU A 53 -25.34 18.51 -15.59
CA LEU A 53 -25.08 18.66 -14.18
C LEU A 53 -23.56 18.65 -13.94
N TRP A 54 -23.05 19.73 -13.34
CA TRP A 54 -21.66 19.78 -12.90
C TRP A 54 -21.53 19.14 -11.52
N PRO A 55 -20.67 18.12 -11.34
CA PRO A 55 -20.37 17.63 -10.01
C PRO A 55 -19.73 18.78 -9.22
N ALA A 56 -20.29 19.11 -8.06
CA ALA A 56 -19.74 20.18 -7.22
C ALA A 56 -18.38 19.80 -6.59
N ASN A 57 -17.88 18.58 -6.85
CA ASN A 57 -16.94 17.94 -5.95
C ASN A 57 -15.48 18.01 -6.43
N PRO A 58 -14.54 18.28 -5.50
CA PRO A 58 -13.20 17.73 -5.63
C PRO A 58 -13.27 16.19 -5.67
N ASP A 59 -12.29 15.56 -6.32
CA ASP A 59 -12.12 14.09 -6.42
C ASP A 59 -12.65 13.34 -5.18
N THR A 60 -13.65 12.46 -5.31
CA THR A 60 -14.27 11.70 -4.19
C THR A 60 -13.22 11.00 -3.33
N LYS A 61 -12.12 10.57 -3.96
CA LYS A 61 -10.97 10.02 -3.26
C LYS A 61 -10.36 11.01 -2.27
N LYS A 62 -10.24 12.29 -2.67
CA LYS A 62 -9.76 13.39 -1.83
C LYS A 62 -10.65 13.61 -0.62
N LEU A 63 -11.97 13.64 -0.81
CA LEU A 63 -12.95 13.78 0.29
C LEU A 63 -12.86 12.63 1.29
N ILE A 64 -12.75 11.39 0.79
CA ILE A 64 -12.58 10.20 1.63
C ILE A 64 -11.25 10.27 2.39
N THR A 65 -10.15 10.65 1.73
CA THR A 65 -8.85 10.75 2.40
C THR A 65 -8.80 11.86 3.43
N GLU A 66 -9.49 12.98 3.20
CA GLU A 66 -9.61 14.08 4.16
C GLU A 66 -10.48 13.67 5.35
N PHE A 67 -11.62 13.03 5.10
CA PHE A 67 -12.53 12.53 6.13
C PHE A 67 -11.88 11.50 7.06
N PHE A 68 -11.06 10.60 6.52
CA PHE A 68 -10.34 9.60 7.30
C PHE A 68 -8.95 10.06 7.76
N GLU A 69 -8.58 11.32 7.49
CA GLU A 69 -7.29 11.92 7.84
C GLU A 69 -6.10 11.06 7.39
N ILE A 70 -6.13 10.63 6.13
CA ILE A 70 -5.12 9.77 5.51
C ILE A 70 -4.16 10.61 4.69
N ASP A 71 -2.88 10.52 5.02
CA ASP A 71 -1.83 11.14 4.24
C ASP A 71 -1.43 10.24 3.06
N MET A 72 -1.94 10.58 1.87
CA MET A 72 -1.66 9.85 0.64
C MET A 72 -0.20 9.92 0.20
N GLN A 73 0.53 10.99 0.52
CA GLN A 73 1.96 11.07 0.19
C GLN A 73 2.77 10.11 1.07
N LYS A 74 2.42 10.05 2.36
CA LYS A 74 3.04 9.13 3.30
C LYS A 74 2.69 7.67 2.99
N VAL A 75 1.47 7.36 2.56
CA VAL A 75 1.13 6.00 2.08
C VAL A 75 2.04 5.57 0.91
N GLU A 76 2.23 6.43 -0.10
CA GLU A 76 3.08 6.10 -1.25
C GLU A 76 4.57 6.02 -0.87
N PHE A 77 5.01 6.80 0.11
CA PHE A 77 6.34 6.66 0.69
C PHE A 77 6.51 5.32 1.40
N GLU A 78 5.58 4.98 2.29
CA GLU A 78 5.54 3.72 3.03
C GLU A 78 5.53 2.49 2.09
N LYS A 79 4.67 2.50 1.06
CA LYS A 79 4.63 1.44 0.03
C LYS A 79 5.95 1.28 -0.71
N ARG A 80 6.59 2.38 -1.10
CA ARG A 80 7.91 2.35 -1.75
C ARG A 80 8.98 1.77 -0.82
N GLY A 81 8.90 2.07 0.48
CA GLY A 81 9.72 1.44 1.51
C GLY A 81 9.55 -0.08 1.56
N MET A 82 8.31 -0.57 1.57
CA MET A 82 8.00 -2.01 1.54
C MET A 82 8.56 -2.68 0.27
N LEU A 83 8.34 -2.07 -0.90
CA LEU A 83 8.85 -2.59 -2.18
C LEU A 83 10.37 -2.62 -2.22
N SER A 84 11.04 -1.63 -1.66
CA SER A 84 12.50 -1.59 -1.57
C SER A 84 13.06 -2.67 -0.63
N GLN A 85 12.36 -3.00 0.46
CA GLN A 85 12.75 -4.09 1.35
C GLN A 85 12.56 -5.45 0.67
N LEU A 86 11.44 -5.62 -0.04
CA LEU A 86 11.16 -6.85 -0.78
C LEU A 86 12.16 -7.06 -1.92
N SER A 87 12.50 -6.00 -2.66
CA SER A 87 13.49 -6.07 -3.73
C SER A 87 14.89 -6.32 -3.20
N ALA A 88 15.27 -5.73 -2.05
CA ALA A 88 16.55 -6.01 -1.41
C ALA A 88 16.63 -7.45 -0.88
N ALA A 89 15.55 -7.98 -0.30
CA ALA A 89 15.48 -9.36 0.18
C ALA A 89 15.57 -10.38 -0.96
N LEU A 90 14.95 -10.09 -2.11
CA LEU A 90 14.99 -10.95 -3.30
C LEU A 90 16.34 -10.91 -4.04
N ASN A 91 17.05 -9.77 -4.00
CA ASN A 91 18.31 -9.58 -4.70
C ASN A 91 19.54 -9.70 -3.79
N ALA A 92 19.37 -10.10 -2.52
CA ALA A 92 20.49 -10.40 -1.64
C ALA A 92 21.25 -11.61 -2.21
N PRO A 93 22.58 -11.51 -2.45
CA PRO A 93 23.34 -12.63 -2.97
C PRO A 93 23.25 -13.78 -1.96
N ALA A 94 22.91 -14.97 -2.44
CA ALA A 94 23.11 -16.20 -1.71
C ALA A 94 24.61 -16.29 -1.39
N ASN A 95 24.99 -15.85 -0.20
CA ASN A 95 26.33 -16.02 0.32
C ASN A 95 26.43 -17.49 0.73
N THR A 96 26.58 -18.38 -0.25
CA THR A 96 27.13 -19.71 -0.03
C THR A 96 28.61 -19.51 0.24
N PRO A 97 29.11 -19.81 1.45
CA PRO A 97 30.53 -20.08 1.63
C PRO A 97 30.82 -21.26 0.72
N HIS A 98 31.46 -21.00 -0.41
CA HIS A 98 32.09 -22.05 -1.19
C HIS A 98 33.36 -22.36 -0.40
N ASP A 99 33.24 -23.23 0.59
CA ASP A 99 34.39 -23.74 1.33
C ASP A 99 35.26 -24.51 0.33
N ASP A 100 36.31 -23.83 -0.11
CA ASP A 100 37.51 -24.38 -0.69
C ASP A 100 38.11 -25.41 0.28
N GLU A 101 37.67 -26.67 0.23
CA GLU A 101 38.44 -27.78 0.80
C GLU A 101 38.03 -29.13 0.18
N PHE A 102 38.17 -29.28 -1.15
CA PHE A 102 38.35 -30.60 -1.73
C PHE A 102 39.78 -31.07 -1.38
N LYS A 103 39.95 -31.56 -0.16
CA LYS A 103 41.15 -32.30 0.24
C LYS A 103 41.26 -33.52 -0.65
N SER A 104 42.26 -33.47 -1.53
CA SER A 104 42.88 -34.58 -2.23
C SER A 104 42.93 -35.82 -1.34
N ILE A 105 42.09 -36.82 -1.65
CA ILE A 105 42.21 -38.15 -1.06
C ILE A 105 43.24 -38.91 -1.89
N GLY A 106 44.38 -39.16 -1.25
CA GLY A 106 45.51 -39.85 -1.83
C GLY A 106 45.18 -41.27 -2.27
N GLU A 107 45.71 -41.58 -3.44
CA GLU A 107 46.32 -42.85 -3.86
C GLU A 107 46.48 -43.85 -2.70
N CYS A 108 45.65 -44.90 -2.70
CA CYS A 108 45.89 -46.12 -1.93
C CYS A 108 46.07 -47.27 -2.92
N ASP A 109 47.34 -47.53 -3.22
CA ASP A 109 47.86 -48.75 -3.84
C ASP A 109 47.77 -49.89 -2.82
N VAL A 110 47.05 -50.96 -3.13
CA VAL A 110 47.10 -52.21 -2.37
C VAL A 110 47.19 -53.37 -3.34
N ARG A 111 48.36 -54.00 -3.29
CA ARG A 111 48.80 -55.22 -3.97
C ARG A 111 47.95 -56.45 -3.64
#